data_AF-A0A9X5XFI4-F1
#
_entry.id   AF-A0A9X5XFI4-F1
#
_cell.length_a   1.000
_cell.length_b   1.000
_cell.length_c   1.000
_cell.angle_alpha   90.00
_cell.angle_beta   90.00
_cell.angle_gamma   90.00
#
_symmetry.space_group_name_H-M   'P 1'
#
loop_
_entity.id
_entity.type
_entity.pdbx_description
1 polymer ?
#
loop_
_entity_poly.entity_id
_entity_poly.type
_entity_poly.pdbx_seq_one_letter_code
_entity_poly.pdbx_strand_id
1 'polypeptide(L)'
;VLAGEDLREQLLHFMDDTVRAYIGQETGEGFPEEWDLERLWGAFAQLYPVRVTIEGLEEAAGDRANLTAEDLVEAVTRDIHDRYEDREAELGAEALRDLERLVVLNVLDRKWREHLYEMDYLRDGIGLRWTLGREPIVEYEREGFDMYGAMTDAIKEESVGYVFNLDASGGPGPLERRDRVEDLHFTAPTMDTAEGVVEGGFAPADADAPATASA
;
A
#
# COMPACT_ATOMS: atom_id res chain seq x y z
N VAL A 1 -0.05 6.94 -11.28
CA VAL A 1 -0.23 7.26 -9.85
C VAL A 1 -0.12 8.75 -9.50
N LEU A 2 0.84 9.53 -10.03
CA LEU A 2 0.94 11.00 -9.76
C LEU A 2 0.26 11.90 -10.82
N ALA A 3 -0.41 11.32 -11.82
CA ALA A 3 -1.05 12.05 -12.92
C ALA A 3 -2.57 11.85 -12.90
N GLY A 4 -3.25 12.33 -11.86
CA GLY A 4 -4.72 12.46 -11.85
C GLY A 4 -5.53 11.17 -12.09
N GLU A 5 -4.92 9.99 -11.97
CA GLU A 5 -5.62 8.71 -12.06
C GLU A 5 -6.63 8.57 -10.93
N ASP A 6 -7.78 8.00 -11.26
CA ASP A 6 -8.86 7.74 -10.34
C ASP A 6 -8.43 6.66 -9.34
N LEU A 7 -8.00 7.09 -8.15
CA LEU A 7 -7.57 6.17 -7.09
C LEU A 7 -8.71 5.31 -6.55
N ARG A 8 -9.96 5.67 -6.84
CA ARG A 8 -11.13 4.83 -6.59
C ARG A 8 -10.95 3.46 -7.21
N GLU A 9 -10.72 3.45 -8.52
CA GLU A 9 -10.70 2.22 -9.31
C GLU A 9 -9.56 1.34 -8.81
N GLN A 10 -8.40 1.95 -8.56
CA GLN A 10 -7.26 1.25 -7.98
C GLN A 10 -7.57 0.66 -6.60
N LEU A 11 -8.28 1.39 -5.73
CA LEU A 11 -8.64 0.89 -4.41
C LEU A 11 -9.67 -0.24 -4.47
N LEU A 12 -10.64 -0.17 -5.38
CA LEU A 12 -11.59 -1.28 -5.62
C LEU A 12 -10.84 -2.53 -6.09
N HIS A 13 -9.84 -2.39 -6.96
CA HIS A 13 -8.99 -3.52 -7.34
C HIS A 13 -8.17 -4.05 -6.16
N PHE A 14 -7.71 -3.19 -5.25
CA PHE A 14 -7.04 -3.63 -4.03
C PHE A 14 -7.98 -4.42 -3.13
N MET A 15 -9.25 -4.00 -3.01
CA MET A 15 -10.27 -4.75 -2.27
C MET A 15 -10.46 -6.15 -2.87
N ASP A 16 -10.66 -6.24 -4.19
CA ASP A 16 -10.83 -7.51 -4.90
C ASP A 16 -9.63 -8.44 -4.70
N ASP A 17 -8.42 -7.93 -4.86
CA ASP A 17 -7.19 -8.69 -4.68
C ASP A 17 -7.03 -9.18 -3.24
N THR A 18 -7.28 -8.30 -2.24
CA THR A 18 -7.17 -8.66 -0.81
C THR A 18 -8.20 -9.72 -0.43
N VAL A 19 -9.46 -9.58 -0.87
CA VAL A 19 -10.51 -10.58 -0.62
C VAL A 19 -10.14 -11.93 -1.20
N ARG A 20 -9.68 -11.96 -2.47
CA ARG A 20 -9.25 -13.20 -3.13
C ARG A 20 -8.05 -13.83 -2.44
N ALA A 21 -7.08 -13.03 -2.00
CA ALA A 21 -5.90 -13.53 -1.29
C ALA A 21 -6.29 -14.20 0.02
N TYR A 22 -7.16 -13.56 0.82
CA TYR A 22 -7.63 -14.09 2.09
C TYR A 22 -8.42 -15.39 1.93
N ILE A 23 -9.38 -15.40 1.00
CA ILE A 23 -10.19 -16.61 0.73
C ILE A 23 -9.29 -17.71 0.17
N GLY A 24 -8.47 -17.41 -0.83
CA GLY A 24 -7.58 -18.41 -1.44
C GLY A 24 -6.59 -19.03 -0.46
N GLN A 25 -6.14 -18.29 0.54
CA GLN A 25 -5.28 -18.83 1.61
C GLN A 25 -6.03 -19.86 2.48
N GLU A 26 -7.30 -19.63 2.76
CA GLU A 26 -8.11 -20.51 3.63
C GLU A 26 -8.73 -21.68 2.85
N THR A 27 -9.10 -21.45 1.59
CA THR A 27 -9.78 -22.44 0.74
C THR A 27 -8.85 -23.14 -0.25
N GLY A 28 -7.54 -22.92 -0.16
CA GLY A 28 -6.55 -23.48 -1.10
C GLY A 28 -6.36 -24.99 -0.97
N GLU A 29 -6.67 -25.55 0.20
CA GLU A 29 -6.60 -26.97 0.51
C GLU A 29 -7.84 -27.41 1.31
N GLY A 30 -8.15 -28.71 1.29
CA GLY A 30 -9.25 -29.28 2.07
C GLY A 30 -10.63 -29.15 1.42
N PHE A 31 -11.64 -29.57 2.18
CA PHE A 31 -13.06 -29.49 1.79
C PHE A 31 -13.76 -28.30 2.46
N PRO A 32 -14.91 -27.83 1.93
CA PRO A 32 -15.65 -26.70 2.49
C PRO A 32 -15.93 -26.79 4.00
N GLU A 33 -16.13 -28.00 4.51
CA GLU A 33 -16.38 -28.30 5.92
C GLU A 33 -15.15 -28.16 6.82
N GLU A 34 -13.95 -28.15 6.23
CA GLU A 34 -12.67 -28.04 6.93
C GLU A 34 -12.13 -26.60 6.99
N TRP A 35 -12.70 -25.69 6.19
CA TRP A 35 -12.27 -24.29 6.14
C TRP A 35 -12.57 -23.55 7.46
N ASP A 36 -11.58 -22.83 8.00
CA ASP A 36 -11.75 -22.01 9.21
C ASP A 36 -12.35 -20.64 8.85
N LEU A 37 -13.67 -20.61 8.64
CA LEU A 37 -14.35 -19.34 8.33
C LEU A 37 -14.41 -18.39 9.52
N GLU A 38 -14.36 -18.88 10.76
CA GLU A 38 -14.35 -18.00 11.92
C GLU A 38 -13.08 -17.13 11.92
N ARG A 39 -11.94 -17.76 11.63
CA ARG A 39 -10.67 -17.03 11.45
C ARG A 39 -10.75 -16.09 10.24
N LEU A 40 -11.29 -16.54 9.12
CA LEU A 40 -11.39 -15.73 7.90
C LEU A 40 -12.27 -14.48 8.12
N TRP A 41 -13.44 -14.63 8.74
CA TRP A 41 -14.32 -13.51 9.11
C TRP A 41 -13.70 -12.63 10.17
N GLY A 42 -12.96 -13.20 11.13
CA GLY A 42 -12.18 -12.44 12.08
C GLY A 42 -11.16 -11.53 11.41
N ALA A 43 -10.52 -11.99 10.33
CA ALA A 43 -9.60 -11.18 9.54
C ALA A 43 -10.33 -10.09 8.74
N PHE A 44 -11.47 -10.41 8.09
CA PHE A 44 -12.27 -9.41 7.39
C PHE A 44 -12.82 -8.30 8.31
N ALA A 45 -13.23 -8.66 9.53
CA ALA A 45 -13.73 -7.70 10.51
C ALA A 45 -12.67 -6.69 10.98
N GLN A 46 -11.38 -6.99 10.83
CA GLN A 46 -10.30 -6.02 11.08
C GLN A 46 -10.09 -5.08 9.89
N LEU A 47 -10.39 -5.53 8.67
CA LEU A 47 -10.21 -4.74 7.45
C LEU A 47 -11.36 -3.74 7.26
N TYR A 48 -12.60 -4.19 7.41
CA TYR A 48 -13.78 -3.37 7.11
C TYR A 48 -15.02 -3.83 7.91
N PRO A 49 -16.07 -2.99 8.02
CA PRO A 49 -17.29 -3.35 8.74
C PRO A 49 -18.14 -4.36 7.95
N VAL A 50 -17.71 -5.63 7.95
CA VAL A 50 -18.35 -6.76 7.27
C VAL A 50 -19.82 -6.92 7.68
N ARG A 51 -20.72 -7.10 6.69
CA ARG A 51 -22.16 -7.37 6.95
C ARG A 51 -22.58 -8.76 6.53
N VAL A 52 -21.93 -9.35 5.53
CA VAL A 52 -22.19 -10.73 5.16
C VAL A 52 -21.80 -11.65 6.32
N THR A 53 -22.67 -12.60 6.67
CA THR A 53 -22.41 -13.55 7.75
C THR A 53 -22.18 -14.94 7.18
N ILE A 54 -21.45 -15.77 7.94
CA ILE A 54 -21.18 -17.16 7.57
C ILE A 54 -22.51 -17.92 7.41
N GLU A 55 -23.42 -17.76 8.36
CA GLU A 55 -24.71 -18.46 8.38
C GLU A 55 -25.57 -18.09 7.15
N GLY A 56 -25.52 -16.83 6.73
CA GLY A 56 -26.26 -16.38 5.55
C GLY A 56 -25.74 -17.03 4.25
N LEU A 57 -24.43 -17.31 4.19
CA LEU A 57 -23.83 -17.99 3.04
C LEU A 57 -24.11 -19.49 3.05
N GLU A 58 -24.04 -20.12 4.23
CA GLU A 58 -24.42 -21.52 4.38
C GLU A 58 -25.90 -21.75 4.05
N GLU A 59 -26.79 -20.85 4.46
CA GLU A 59 -28.21 -20.91 4.10
C GLU A 59 -28.43 -20.75 2.59
N ALA A 60 -27.71 -19.82 1.95
CA ALA A 60 -27.78 -19.61 0.50
C ALA A 60 -27.27 -20.82 -0.30
N ALA A 61 -26.22 -21.49 0.18
CA ALA A 61 -25.69 -22.73 -0.39
C ALA A 61 -26.50 -23.98 0.02
N GLY A 62 -27.42 -23.84 0.96
CA GLY A 62 -28.25 -24.89 1.54
C GLY A 62 -27.53 -25.76 2.58
N ASP A 63 -26.21 -25.90 2.49
CA ASP A 63 -25.36 -26.55 3.49
C ASP A 63 -23.91 -26.06 3.33
N ARG A 64 -23.15 -26.17 4.43
CA ARG A 64 -21.69 -25.96 4.48
C ARG A 64 -20.94 -26.67 3.36
N ALA A 65 -21.29 -27.92 3.09
CA ALA A 65 -20.62 -28.78 2.11
C ALA A 65 -20.73 -28.28 0.67
N ASN A 66 -21.73 -27.46 0.37
CA ASN A 66 -21.99 -26.95 -0.98
C ASN A 66 -21.31 -25.60 -1.24
N LEU A 67 -20.67 -25.02 -0.22
CA LEU A 67 -20.05 -23.71 -0.33
C LEU A 67 -18.81 -23.79 -1.22
N THR A 68 -18.70 -22.87 -2.19
CA THR A 68 -17.50 -22.77 -3.03
C THR A 68 -16.66 -21.56 -2.68
N ALA A 69 -15.37 -21.60 -3.03
CA ALA A 69 -14.49 -20.45 -2.88
C ALA A 69 -14.97 -19.28 -3.74
N GLU A 70 -15.54 -19.56 -4.91
CA GLU A 70 -16.15 -18.56 -5.78
C GLU A 70 -17.36 -17.87 -5.12
N ASP A 71 -18.22 -18.62 -4.42
CA ASP A 71 -19.37 -18.04 -3.69
C ASP A 71 -18.89 -17.10 -2.59
N LEU A 72 -17.84 -17.48 -1.86
CA LEU A 72 -17.19 -16.64 -0.84
C LEU A 72 -16.65 -15.36 -1.46
N VAL A 73 -15.88 -15.48 -2.57
CA VAL A 73 -15.28 -14.32 -3.24
C VAL A 73 -16.37 -13.38 -3.73
N GLU A 74 -17.39 -13.88 -4.41
CA GLU A 74 -18.47 -13.04 -4.93
C GLU A 74 -19.21 -12.31 -3.81
N ALA A 75 -19.57 -13.03 -2.74
CA ALA A 75 -20.34 -12.45 -1.65
C ALA A 75 -19.55 -11.40 -0.86
N VAL A 76 -18.30 -11.68 -0.52
CA VAL A 76 -17.44 -10.77 0.25
C VAL A 76 -17.01 -9.58 -0.60
N THR A 77 -16.65 -9.78 -1.87
CA THR A 77 -16.35 -8.67 -2.80
C THR A 77 -17.55 -7.74 -2.96
N ARG A 78 -18.76 -8.28 -3.10
CA ARG A 78 -19.97 -7.46 -3.15
C ARG A 78 -20.15 -6.66 -1.85
N ASP A 79 -20.01 -7.33 -0.70
CA ASP A 79 -20.19 -6.69 0.60
C ASP A 79 -19.20 -5.56 0.84
N ILE A 80 -17.90 -5.76 0.56
CA ILE A 80 -16.88 -4.72 0.75
C ILE A 80 -17.08 -3.53 -0.20
N HIS A 81 -17.49 -3.76 -1.45
CA HIS A 81 -17.84 -2.69 -2.38
C HIS A 81 -19.06 -1.90 -1.89
N ASP A 82 -20.11 -2.58 -1.42
CA ASP A 82 -21.27 -1.90 -0.87
C ASP A 82 -20.91 -1.10 0.40
N ARG A 83 -19.95 -1.57 1.21
CA ARG A 83 -19.43 -0.80 2.37
C ARG A 83 -18.64 0.41 1.95
N TYR A 84 -17.88 0.30 0.88
CA TYR A 84 -17.15 1.41 0.33
C TYR A 84 -18.09 2.50 -0.21
N GLU A 85 -19.17 2.13 -0.91
CA GLU A 85 -20.20 3.07 -1.36
C GLU A 85 -20.94 3.74 -0.18
N ASP A 86 -21.25 2.98 0.88
CA ASP A 86 -21.82 3.56 2.11
C ASP A 86 -20.85 4.59 2.73
N ARG A 87 -19.56 4.29 2.75
CA ARG A 87 -18.52 5.20 3.24
C ARG A 87 -18.43 6.47 2.40
N GLU A 88 -18.58 6.37 1.08
CA GLU A 88 -18.66 7.52 0.18
C GLU A 88 -19.91 8.36 0.45
N ALA A 89 -21.05 7.74 0.72
CA ALA A 89 -22.28 8.44 1.07
C ALA A 89 -22.17 9.16 2.43
N GLU A 90 -21.45 8.59 3.39
CA GLU A 90 -21.22 9.18 4.73
C GLU A 90 -20.26 10.37 4.69
N LEU A 91 -19.13 10.25 3.99
CA LEU A 91 -18.07 11.27 3.96
C LEU A 91 -18.26 12.31 2.86
N GLY A 92 -18.93 11.94 1.78
CA GLY A 92 -18.99 12.68 0.53
C GLY A 92 -17.83 12.34 -0.40
N ALA A 93 -18.10 12.38 -1.71
CA ALA A 93 -17.15 11.97 -2.75
C ALA A 93 -15.81 12.69 -2.66
N GLU A 94 -15.79 14.03 -2.58
CA GLU A 94 -14.55 14.82 -2.56
C GLU A 94 -13.64 14.46 -1.38
N ALA A 95 -14.21 14.38 -0.18
CA ALA A 95 -13.47 14.01 1.03
C ALA A 95 -12.93 12.57 0.94
N LEU A 96 -13.70 11.64 0.36
CA LEU A 96 -13.23 10.28 0.16
C LEU A 96 -12.09 10.21 -0.86
N ARG A 97 -12.13 10.96 -1.97
CA ARG A 97 -11.01 11.02 -2.93
C ARG A 97 -9.72 11.55 -2.29
N ASP A 98 -9.82 12.52 -1.40
CA ASP A 98 -8.67 13.03 -0.67
C ASP A 98 -8.15 12.01 0.35
N LEU A 99 -9.05 11.30 1.05
CA LEU A 99 -8.69 10.22 1.97
C LEU A 99 -7.97 9.09 1.24
N GLU A 100 -8.47 8.64 0.10
CA GLU A 100 -7.84 7.61 -0.74
C GLU A 100 -6.43 7.98 -1.13
N ARG A 101 -6.25 9.21 -1.62
CA ARG A 101 -4.95 9.73 -2.00
C ARG A 101 -4.00 9.77 -0.82
N LEU A 102 -4.47 10.25 0.33
CA LEU A 102 -3.69 10.30 1.54
C LEU A 102 -3.27 8.89 1.97
N VAL A 103 -4.20 7.95 2.05
CA VAL A 103 -3.97 6.58 2.50
C VAL A 103 -2.97 5.87 1.58
N VAL A 104 -3.27 5.80 0.28
CA VAL A 104 -2.45 5.05 -0.67
C VAL A 104 -1.03 5.60 -0.72
N LEU A 105 -0.85 6.92 -0.75
CA LEU A 105 0.48 7.53 -0.77
C LEU A 105 1.26 7.30 0.52
N ASN A 106 0.63 7.40 1.69
CA ASN A 106 1.31 7.17 2.97
C ASN A 106 1.70 5.71 3.15
N VAL A 107 0.82 4.77 2.80
CA VAL A 107 1.10 3.33 2.86
C VAL A 107 2.23 2.98 1.90
N LEU A 108 2.17 3.45 0.66
CA LEU A 108 3.19 3.20 -0.35
C LEU A 108 4.56 3.72 0.09
N ASP A 109 4.65 4.98 0.53
CA ASP A 109 5.92 5.58 0.97
C ASP A 109 6.53 4.84 2.17
N ARG A 110 5.70 4.44 3.14
CA ARG A 110 6.18 3.65 4.28
C ARG A 110 6.64 2.26 3.87
N LYS A 111 5.83 1.51 3.10
CA LYS A 111 6.14 0.14 2.67
C LYS A 111 7.34 0.08 1.73
N TRP A 112 7.50 1.06 0.85
CA TRP A 112 8.68 1.17 -0.01
C TRP A 112 9.97 1.37 0.79
N ARG A 113 9.95 2.26 1.80
CA ARG A 113 11.10 2.44 2.69
C ARG A 113 11.41 1.18 3.49
N GLU A 114 10.39 0.52 4.05
CA GLU A 114 10.53 -0.78 4.73
C GLU A 114 11.24 -1.78 3.80
N HIS A 115 10.75 -1.94 2.56
CA HIS A 115 11.34 -2.84 1.57
C HIS A 115 12.79 -2.49 1.22
N LEU A 116 13.14 -1.21 1.04
CA LEU A 116 14.53 -0.80 0.79
C LEU A 116 15.46 -1.22 1.94
N TYR A 117 15.02 -1.08 3.20
CA TYR A 117 15.79 -1.56 4.34
C TYR A 117 15.95 -3.08 4.35
N GLU A 118 14.90 -3.82 4.02
CA GLU A 118 14.98 -5.28 3.91
C GLU A 118 15.91 -5.71 2.76
N MET A 119 15.90 -4.99 1.63
CA MET A 119 16.79 -5.25 0.49
C MET A 119 18.26 -4.95 0.81
N ASP A 120 18.52 -3.92 1.62
CA ASP A 120 19.86 -3.65 2.15
C ASP A 120 20.33 -4.79 3.06
N TYR A 121 19.47 -5.29 3.95
CA TYR A 121 19.78 -6.43 4.82
C TYR A 121 20.01 -7.73 4.03
N LEU A 122 19.18 -7.98 3.02
CA LEU A 122 19.31 -9.14 2.14
C LEU A 122 20.66 -9.12 1.41
N ARG A 123 21.05 -7.97 0.87
CA ARG A 123 22.33 -7.79 0.17
C ARG A 123 23.51 -8.12 1.09
N ASP A 124 23.49 -7.64 2.33
CA ASP A 124 24.55 -7.91 3.31
C ASP A 124 24.60 -9.40 3.71
N GLY A 125 23.44 -10.06 3.81
CA GLY A 125 23.32 -11.48 4.19
C GLY A 125 23.68 -12.48 3.09
N ILE A 126 23.56 -12.13 1.82
CA ILE A 126 23.84 -13.03 0.68
C ILE A 126 25.34 -13.32 0.53
N GLY A 127 26.20 -12.37 0.90
CA GLY A 127 27.66 -12.54 0.84
C GLY A 127 28.16 -13.75 1.64
N LEU A 128 27.44 -14.15 2.70
CA LEU A 128 27.78 -15.30 3.55
C LEU A 128 27.33 -16.65 2.98
N ARG A 129 26.41 -16.66 1.99
CA ARG A 129 25.80 -17.89 1.42
C ARG A 129 26.49 -18.40 0.14
N TRP A 130 27.49 -17.66 -0.36
CA TRP A 130 28.29 -18.02 -1.55
C TRP A 130 28.99 -19.40 -1.44
N THR A 131 29.24 -19.89 -0.23
CA THR A 131 29.93 -21.17 0.00
C THR A 131 29.10 -22.41 -0.37
N LEU A 132 27.82 -22.26 -0.71
CA LEU A 132 26.88 -23.35 -1.00
C LEU A 132 26.67 -23.64 -2.50
N GLY A 133 27.48 -23.05 -3.38
CA GLY A 133 27.46 -23.35 -4.83
C GLY A 133 26.24 -22.82 -5.59
N ARG A 134 25.44 -21.95 -4.96
CA ARG A 134 24.40 -21.17 -5.65
C ARG A 134 24.94 -19.81 -6.04
N GLU A 135 24.52 -19.30 -7.20
CA GLU A 135 24.94 -18.00 -7.69
C GLU A 135 24.30 -16.88 -6.84
N PRO A 136 25.08 -16.05 -6.12
CA PRO A 136 24.55 -15.06 -5.17
C PRO A 136 23.55 -14.07 -5.81
N ILE A 137 23.78 -13.70 -7.06
CA ILE A 137 22.94 -12.74 -7.79
C ILE A 137 21.56 -13.35 -8.06
N VAL A 138 21.49 -14.62 -8.48
CA VAL A 138 20.22 -15.29 -8.78
C VAL A 138 19.36 -15.45 -7.53
N GLU A 139 19.97 -15.77 -6.39
CA GLU A 139 19.24 -15.85 -5.12
C GLU A 139 18.77 -14.47 -4.65
N TYR A 140 19.57 -13.41 -4.84
CA TYR A 140 19.16 -12.03 -4.54
C TYR A 140 17.95 -11.61 -5.36
N GLU A 141 17.98 -11.85 -6.66
CA GLU A 141 16.88 -11.50 -7.56
C GLU A 141 15.60 -12.25 -7.20
N ARG A 142 15.70 -13.54 -6.89
CA ARG A 142 14.56 -14.35 -6.48
C ARG A 142 13.98 -13.89 -5.14
N GLU A 143 14.79 -13.82 -4.09
CA GLU A 143 14.33 -13.44 -2.75
C GLU A 143 13.83 -11.99 -2.75
N GLY A 144 14.49 -11.10 -3.50
CA GLY A 144 14.03 -9.73 -3.69
C GLY A 144 12.69 -9.61 -4.43
N PHE A 145 12.43 -10.47 -5.42
CA PHE A 145 11.14 -10.51 -6.11
C PHE A 145 10.02 -11.00 -5.18
N ASP A 146 10.27 -12.06 -4.39
CA ASP A 146 9.32 -12.57 -3.41
C ASP A 146 8.98 -11.48 -2.37
N MET A 147 9.99 -10.75 -1.89
CA MET A 147 9.81 -9.61 -0.97
C MET A 147 9.05 -8.44 -1.60
N TYR A 148 9.28 -8.14 -2.88
CA TYR A 148 8.52 -7.13 -3.61
C TYR A 148 7.04 -7.51 -3.74
N GLY A 149 6.74 -8.78 -4.00
CA GLY A 149 5.38 -9.32 -4.00
C GLY A 149 4.70 -9.11 -2.65
N ALA A 150 5.36 -9.53 -1.57
CA ALA A 150 4.85 -9.36 -0.20
C ALA A 150 4.62 -7.89 0.17
N MET A 151 5.54 -6.99 -0.21
CA MET A 151 5.35 -5.54 -0.02
C MET A 151 4.12 -5.05 -0.78
N THR A 152 3.95 -5.48 -2.03
CA THR A 152 2.82 -5.06 -2.88
C THR A 152 1.49 -5.52 -2.30
N ASP A 153 1.40 -6.76 -1.83
CA ASP A 153 0.18 -7.28 -1.21
C ASP A 153 -0.12 -6.58 0.12
N ALA A 154 0.91 -6.31 0.92
CA ALA A 154 0.76 -5.52 2.15
C ALA A 154 0.30 -4.08 1.89
N ILE A 155 0.74 -3.45 0.79
CA ILE A 155 0.24 -2.12 0.40
C ILE A 155 -1.26 -2.17 0.12
N LYS A 156 -1.74 -3.19 -0.63
CA LYS A 156 -3.16 -3.34 -0.96
C LYS A 156 -3.99 -3.50 0.31
N GLU A 157 -3.63 -4.48 1.12
CA GLU A 157 -4.34 -4.84 2.35
C GLU A 157 -4.41 -3.67 3.34
N GLU A 158 -3.27 -3.00 3.58
CA GLU A 158 -3.22 -1.90 4.54
C GLU A 158 -3.94 -0.64 4.01
N SER A 159 -3.92 -0.40 2.71
CA SER A 159 -4.69 0.70 2.10
C SER A 159 -6.20 0.47 2.25
N VAL A 160 -6.66 -0.77 2.04
CA VAL A 160 -8.06 -1.16 2.25
C VAL A 160 -8.44 -0.98 3.72
N GLY A 161 -7.63 -1.49 4.65
CA GLY A 161 -7.90 -1.33 6.09
C GLY A 161 -8.00 0.14 6.50
N TYR A 162 -7.10 1.01 6.05
CA TYR A 162 -7.12 2.42 6.43
C TYR A 162 -8.27 3.22 5.83
N VAL A 163 -8.72 2.93 4.60
CA VAL A 163 -9.84 3.71 4.01
C VAL A 163 -11.14 3.54 4.81
N PHE A 164 -11.34 2.35 5.40
CA PHE A 164 -12.52 2.07 6.23
C PHE A 164 -12.38 2.57 7.66
N ASN A 165 -11.18 2.47 8.24
CA ASN A 165 -10.98 2.70 9.67
C ASN A 165 -10.46 4.11 10.04
N LEU A 166 -9.96 4.89 9.09
CA LEU A 166 -9.56 6.27 9.36
C LEU A 166 -10.76 7.21 9.35
N ASP A 167 -10.92 7.96 10.44
CA ASP A 167 -11.87 9.06 10.50
C ASP A 167 -11.38 10.22 9.62
N ALA A 168 -12.18 10.61 8.63
CA ALA A 168 -11.91 11.77 7.77
C ALA A 168 -11.82 13.11 8.56
N SER A 169 -12.13 13.10 9.86
CA SER A 169 -11.98 14.23 10.78
C SER A 169 -10.52 14.65 11.01
N GLY A 170 -9.55 13.83 10.60
CA GLY A 170 -8.12 14.06 10.75
C GLY A 170 -7.40 14.39 9.45
N GLY A 171 -8.09 14.93 8.43
CA GLY A 171 -7.39 15.52 7.29
C GLY A 171 -6.29 16.46 7.81
N PRO A 172 -5.06 16.39 7.30
CA PRO A 172 -4.03 17.32 7.74
C PRO A 172 -4.63 18.71 7.52
N GLY A 173 -4.80 19.47 8.60
CA GLY A 173 -5.15 20.89 8.51
C GLY A 173 -4.26 21.52 7.44
N PRO A 174 -4.78 22.53 6.70
CA PRO A 174 -4.26 22.96 5.40
C PRO A 174 -2.77 22.80 5.41
N LEU A 175 -2.23 21.88 4.60
CA LEU A 175 -0.79 21.62 4.56
C LEU A 175 -0.15 22.99 4.46
N GLU A 176 0.34 23.51 5.60
CA GLU A 176 1.13 24.71 5.61
C GLU A 176 2.28 24.27 4.75
N ARG A 177 2.27 24.82 3.52
CA ARG A 177 3.31 24.69 2.53
C ARG A 177 4.58 24.83 3.34
N ARG A 178 5.19 23.69 3.69
CA ARG A 178 6.34 23.66 4.59
C ARG A 178 7.23 24.73 4.04
N ASP A 179 7.42 25.81 4.82
CA ASP A 179 8.18 26.96 4.37
C ASP A 179 9.39 26.38 3.68
N ARG A 180 9.58 26.76 2.40
CA ARG A 180 10.76 26.34 1.66
C ARG A 180 11.89 26.51 2.64
N VAL A 181 12.58 25.42 2.96
CA VAL A 181 13.69 25.46 3.89
C VAL A 181 14.77 26.20 3.12
N GLU A 182 14.72 27.53 3.15
CA GLU A 182 15.57 28.42 2.37
C GLU A 182 17.01 28.41 2.88
N ASP A 183 17.28 27.75 4.01
CA ASP A 183 18.63 27.55 4.54
C ASP A 183 18.84 26.09 5.00
N LEU A 184 18.96 25.17 4.04
CA LEU A 184 19.60 23.88 4.31
C LEU A 184 21.12 24.05 4.24
N HIS A 185 21.74 24.34 5.38
CA HIS A 185 23.20 24.30 5.50
C HIS A 185 23.67 22.84 5.57
N PHE A 186 24.13 22.31 4.44
CA PHE A 186 24.71 20.97 4.37
C PHE A 186 26.19 21.04 4.75
N THR A 187 26.54 20.60 5.96
CA THR A 187 27.95 20.37 6.32
C THR A 187 28.29 18.91 6.02
N ALA A 188 28.85 18.65 4.83
CA ALA A 188 29.51 17.38 4.58
C ALA A 188 30.86 17.35 5.35
N PRO A 189 31.28 16.21 5.94
CA PRO A 189 32.66 16.06 6.36
C PRO A 189 33.53 15.98 5.11
N THR A 190 34.28 17.05 4.82
CA THR A 190 35.27 17.04 3.75
C THR A 190 36.36 16.03 4.12
N MET A 191 36.55 15.01 3.29
CA MET A 191 37.79 14.24 3.33
C MET A 191 38.94 15.20 3.05
N ASP A 192 39.84 15.27 4.04
CA ASP A 192 41.11 15.99 4.03
C ASP A 192 41.83 15.82 2.69
N THR A 193 41.78 16.88 1.88
CA THR A 193 42.83 17.18 0.91
C THR A 193 43.20 18.63 1.13
N ALA A 194 44.47 18.83 1.47
CA ALA A 194 45.05 20.11 1.82
C ALA A 194 44.93 21.11 0.66
N GLU A 195 43.90 21.95 0.68
CA GLU A 195 43.90 23.33 0.18
C GLU A 195 42.58 24.03 0.59
N GLY A 196 42.68 25.31 0.96
CA GLY A 196 41.70 26.04 1.78
C GLY A 196 40.26 26.14 1.23
N VAL A 197 39.34 26.38 2.16
CA VAL A 197 37.90 26.57 1.94
C VAL A 197 37.64 27.69 0.92
N VAL A 198 36.89 27.37 -0.15
CA VAL A 198 36.27 28.36 -1.03
C VAL A 198 34.77 28.35 -0.73
N GLU A 199 34.28 29.41 -0.07
CA GLU A 199 32.85 29.62 0.12
C GLU A 199 32.23 30.04 -1.23
N GLY A 200 31.46 29.13 -1.84
CA GLY A 200 30.65 29.41 -3.01
C GLY A 200 29.17 29.48 -2.62
N GLY A 201 28.63 30.69 -2.46
CA GLY A 201 27.19 30.90 -2.31
C GLY A 201 26.49 30.76 -3.66
N PHE A 202 25.52 29.85 -3.76
CA PHE A 202 24.66 29.75 -4.94
C PHE A 202 23.36 30.50 -4.67
N ALA A 203 23.18 31.65 -5.32
CA ALA A 203 21.91 32.37 -5.30
C ALA A 203 20.92 31.67 -6.26
N PRO A 204 19.69 31.32 -5.82
CA PRO A 204 18.69 30.78 -6.71
C PRO A 204 18.29 31.85 -7.75
N ALA A 205 18.23 31.46 -9.02
CA ALA A 205 17.79 32.35 -10.09
C ALA A 205 16.29 32.64 -9.96
N ASP A 206 15.92 33.92 -9.97
CA ASP A 206 14.53 34.39 -9.95
C ASP A 206 13.76 33.82 -11.14
N ALA A 207 12.78 32.96 -10.84
CA ALA A 207 11.91 32.31 -11.83
C ALA A 207 10.63 33.12 -12.10
N ASP A 208 10.74 34.46 -12.23
CA ASP A 208 9.60 35.29 -12.62
C ASP A 208 10.02 36.40 -13.59
N ALA A 209 10.18 36.03 -14.86
CA ALA A 209 10.21 36.97 -15.97
C ALA A 209 9.38 36.40 -17.13
N PRO A 210 8.36 37.12 -17.64
CA PRO A 210 7.55 36.63 -18.75
C PRO A 210 8.37 36.68 -20.04
N ALA A 211 8.34 35.57 -20.79
CA ALA A 211 8.97 35.49 -22.10
C ALA A 211 8.35 36.50 -23.07
N THR A 212 9.08 37.57 -23.39
CA THR A 212 8.72 38.49 -24.46
C THR A 212 8.96 37.80 -25.81
N ALA A 213 7.89 37.54 -26.55
CA ALA A 213 7.94 37.14 -27.95
C ALA A 213 8.30 38.33 -28.86
N SER A 214 9.22 38.11 -29.79
CA SER A 214 9.48 38.88 -31.01
C SER A 214 10.38 38.03 -31.90
N ALA A 215 10.34 38.04 -33.22
CA ALA A 215 9.37 38.42 -34.25
C ALA A 215 9.89 37.73 -35.52
#